data_AF-A0A0Q6QQG0-F1
#
_entry.id   AF-A0A0Q6QQG0-F1
#
_cell.length_a   1.000
_cell.length_b   1.000
_cell.length_c   1.000
_cell.angle_alpha   90.00
_cell.angle_beta   90.00
_cell.angle_gamma   90.00
#
_symmetry.space_group_name_H-M   'P 1'
#
loop_
_entity.id
_entity.type
_entity.pdbx_description
1 polymer ?
#
loop_
_entity_poly.entity_id
_entity_poly.type
_entity_poly.pdbx_seq_one_letter_code
_entity_poly.pdbx_strand_id
1 'polypeptide(L)'
;MQCLICQAASKIVHMAGCWSEVKCSAGCGHFRVSANLVAKMKFKNEFFDVERTRQWLGMARNEGPMPLISTYDYNVALLHHATKERSDSLPSRSRKSMAVE
;
A
#
# COMPACT_ATOMS: atom_id res chain seq x y z
N MET A 1 -0.46 1.27 17.60
CA MET A 1 -0.08 0.50 16.39
C MET A 1 -0.95 1.00 15.24
N GLN A 2 -0.38 1.25 14.06
CA GLN A 2 -1.10 1.81 12.91
C GLN A 2 -1.41 0.73 11.88
N CYS A 3 -2.48 0.92 11.11
CA CYS A 3 -2.86 0.01 10.05
C CYS A 3 -1.82 0.09 8.94
N LEU A 4 -1.29 -1.05 8.51
CA LEU A 4 -0.33 -1.07 7.40
C LEU A 4 -0.93 -0.53 6.09
N ILE A 5 -2.26 -0.61 5.94
CA ILE A 5 -2.98 -0.17 4.75
C ILE A 5 -3.32 1.32 4.82
N CYS A 6 -4.15 1.73 5.78
CA CYS A 6 -4.69 3.09 5.85
C CYS A 6 -4.02 4.00 6.87
N GLN A 7 -2.98 3.51 7.58
CA GLN A 7 -2.26 4.23 8.65
C GLN A 7 -3.12 4.69 9.84
N ALA A 8 -4.43 4.43 9.82
CA ALA A 8 -5.33 4.70 10.94
C ALA A 8 -4.99 3.81 12.16
N ALA A 9 -5.53 4.17 13.32
CA ALA A 9 -5.38 3.37 14.53
C ALA A 9 -5.87 1.93 14.29
N SER A 10 -4.99 0.95 14.50
CA SER A 10 -5.31 -0.48 14.37
C SER A 10 -4.69 -1.28 15.49
N LYS A 11 -5.25 -2.46 15.74
CA LYS A 11 -4.65 -3.40 16.68
C LYS A 11 -3.88 -4.46 15.89
N ILE A 12 -2.58 -4.60 16.17
CA ILE A 12 -1.85 -5.81 15.77
C ILE A 12 -2.24 -6.87 16.80
N VAL A 13 -2.95 -7.89 16.34
CA VAL A 13 -3.54 -8.92 17.21
C VAL A 13 -2.51 -10.00 17.50
N HIS A 14 -1.72 -10.37 16.48
CA HIS A 14 -0.71 -11.41 16.60
C HIS A 14 0.45 -11.13 15.65
N MET A 15 1.67 -11.42 16.09
CA MET A 15 2.87 -11.36 15.28
C MET A 15 3.55 -12.71 15.37
N ALA A 16 3.16 -13.62 14.47
CA ALA A 16 3.89 -14.85 14.26
C ALA A 16 5.12 -14.51 13.39
N GLY A 17 6.26 -15.18 13.59
CA GLY A 17 7.50 -14.84 12.87
C GLY A 17 7.39 -14.74 11.35
N CYS A 18 6.37 -15.38 10.74
CA CYS A 18 6.11 -15.34 9.30
C CYS A 18 5.04 -14.33 8.87
N TRP A 19 4.16 -13.87 9.77
CA TRP A 19 3.04 -12.98 9.43
C TRP A 19 2.54 -12.14 10.61
N SER A 20 2.07 -10.93 10.30
CA SER A 20 1.43 -10.01 11.24
C SER A 20 -0.07 -9.95 10.99
N GLU A 21 -0.85 -10.20 12.01
CA GLU A 21 -2.31 -10.09 12.00
C GLU A 21 -2.74 -8.71 12.46
N VAL A 22 -3.51 -8.02 11.61
CA VAL A 22 -3.92 -6.64 11.80
C VAL A 22 -5.44 -6.57 11.75
N LYS A 23 -6.03 -6.00 12.81
CA LYS A 23 -7.44 -5.64 12.89
C LYS A 23 -7.58 -4.13 12.85
N CYS A 24 -8.05 -3.63 11.70
CA CYS A 24 -8.30 -2.23 11.45
C CYS A 24 -9.76 -1.87 11.70
N SER A 25 -9.99 -0.89 12.57
CA SER A 25 -11.33 -0.37 12.87
C SER A 25 -11.82 0.67 11.86
N ALA A 26 -10.94 1.20 11.01
CA ALA A 26 -11.23 2.26 10.04
C ALA A 26 -11.73 1.75 8.67
N GLY A 27 -12.10 0.47 8.56
CA GLY A 27 -12.72 -0.10 7.35
C GLY A 27 -11.86 -1.07 6.53
N CYS A 28 -10.55 -1.23 6.81
CA CYS A 28 -9.78 -2.32 6.18
C CYS A 28 -10.14 -3.70 6.78
N GLY A 29 -10.71 -3.71 7.98
CA GLY A 29 -11.17 -4.91 8.68
C GLY A 29 -10.02 -5.80 9.14
N HIS A 30 -10.22 -7.12 9.06
CA HIS A 30 -9.29 -8.12 9.61
C HIS A 30 -8.51 -8.82 8.50
N PHE A 31 -7.18 -8.81 8.60
CA PHE A 31 -6.29 -9.41 7.60
C PHE A 31 -4.92 -9.77 8.20
N ARG A 32 -4.17 -10.60 7.48
CA ARG A 32 -2.77 -10.93 7.80
C ARG A 32 -1.86 -10.36 6.73
N VAL A 33 -0.62 -10.03 7.11
CA VAL A 33 0.41 -9.57 6.18
C VAL A 33 1.68 -10.36 6.42
N SER A 34 2.29 -10.89 5.36
CA SER A 34 3.58 -11.59 5.48
C SER A 34 4.68 -10.66 6.00
N ALA A 35 5.50 -11.16 6.94
CA ALA A 35 6.59 -10.37 7.52
C ALA A 35 7.59 -9.88 6.45
N ASN A 36 7.84 -10.72 5.44
CA ASN A 36 8.68 -10.38 4.29
C ASN A 36 8.14 -9.20 3.48
N LEU A 37 6.82 -9.14 3.27
CA LEU A 37 6.21 -8.01 2.57
C LEU A 37 6.32 -6.73 3.40
N VAL A 38 6.05 -6.80 4.71
CA VAL A 38 6.20 -5.64 5.60
C VAL A 38 7.63 -5.10 5.56
N ALA A 39 8.63 -5.99 5.62
CA ALA A 39 10.05 -5.62 5.51
C ALA A 39 10.37 -4.99 4.15
N LYS A 40 9.87 -5.57 3.05
CA LYS A 40 10.06 -5.05 1.68
C LYS A 40 9.46 -3.65 1.52
N MET A 41 8.23 -3.43 1.98
CA MET A 41 7.56 -2.14 1.88
C MET A 41 8.26 -1.07 2.71
N LYS A 42 8.66 -1.42 3.94
CA LYS A 42 9.44 -0.51 4.80
C LYS A 42 10.79 -0.15 4.17
N PHE A 43 11.48 -1.13 3.56
CA PHE A 43 12.76 -0.91 2.88
C PHE A 43 12.61 0.01 1.66
N LYS A 44 11.54 -0.16 0.88
CA LYS A 44 11.25 0.68 -0.29
C LYS A 44 10.52 1.99 0.05
N ASN A 45 10.16 2.19 1.31
CA ASN A 45 9.30 3.29 1.76
C ASN A 45 7.98 3.38 0.97
N GLU A 46 7.43 2.22 0.60
CA GLU A 46 6.17 2.07 -0.12
C GLU A 46 5.00 1.90 0.84
N PHE A 47 3.82 2.35 0.42
CA PHE A 47 2.57 2.19 1.15
C PHE A 47 1.56 1.44 0.30
N PHE A 48 0.61 0.79 0.97
CA PHE A 48 -0.50 0.18 0.26
C PHE A 48 -1.41 1.26 -0.31
N ASP A 49 -1.90 1.00 -1.52
CA ASP A 49 -3.07 1.69 -2.04
C ASP A 49 -4.29 1.25 -1.23
N VAL A 50 -4.89 2.18 -0.49
CA VAL A 50 -5.98 1.90 0.44
C VAL A 50 -7.20 1.34 -0.28
N GLU A 51 -7.58 1.92 -1.41
CA GLU A 51 -8.79 1.53 -2.13
C GLU A 51 -8.59 0.17 -2.80
N ARG A 52 -7.47 0.00 -3.50
CA ARG A 52 -7.16 -1.25 -4.19
C ARG A 52 -6.99 -2.41 -3.22
N THR A 53 -6.32 -2.17 -2.09
CA THR A 53 -6.16 -3.22 -1.06
C THR A 53 -7.48 -3.57 -0.39
N ARG A 54 -8.38 -2.59 -0.18
CA ARG A 54 -9.73 -2.88 0.36
C ARG A 54 -10.57 -3.70 -0.60
N GLN A 55 -10.54 -3.38 -1.90
CA GLN A 55 -11.24 -4.17 -2.91
C GLN A 55 -10.69 -5.60 -2.96
N TRP A 56 -9.36 -5.76 -2.98
CA TRP A 56 -8.73 -7.06 -2.94
C TRP A 56 -9.11 -7.86 -1.68
N LEU A 57 -9.09 -7.22 -0.50
CA LEU A 57 -9.54 -7.85 0.74
C LEU A 57 -11.01 -8.27 0.71
N GLY A 58 -11.86 -7.49 0.04
CA GLY A 58 -13.27 -7.84 -0.17
C GLY A 58 -13.43 -9.11 -1.00
N MET A 59 -12.64 -9.24 -2.08
CA MET A 59 -12.64 -10.44 -2.93
C MET A 59 -12.04 -11.65 -2.21
N ALA A 60 -10.88 -11.49 -1.57
CA ALA A 60 -10.15 -12.56 -0.90
C ALA A 60 -10.90 -13.14 0.32
N ARG A 61 -11.82 -12.37 0.93
CA ARG A 61 -12.70 -12.87 1.99
C ARG A 61 -13.69 -13.94 1.53
N ASN A 62 -14.00 -13.99 0.23
CA ASN A 62 -14.85 -15.05 -0.31
C ASN A 62 -14.11 -16.40 -0.36
N GLU A 63 -12.78 -16.37 -0.42
CA GLU A 63 -11.94 -17.57 -0.49
C GLU A 63 -11.57 -18.10 0.91
N GLY A 64 -11.61 -17.26 1.93
CA GLY A 64 -11.40 -17.67 3.31
C GLY A 64 -11.68 -16.56 4.33
N PRO A 65 -11.93 -16.93 5.61
CA PRO A 65 -12.33 -15.97 6.65
C PRO A 65 -11.23 -14.97 7.01
N MET A 66 -10.00 -15.21 6.57
CA MET A 66 -8.83 -14.46 7.00
C MET A 66 -7.77 -14.36 5.89
N PRO A 67 -7.90 -13.36 5.00
CA PRO A 67 -6.98 -13.21 3.88
C PRO A 67 -5.56 -12.85 4.36
N LEU A 68 -4.56 -13.48 3.76
CA LEU A 68 -3.14 -13.21 3.97
C LEU A 68 -2.61 -12.44 2.76
N ILE A 69 -2.16 -11.21 2.98
CA ILE A 69 -1.45 -10.43 1.97
C ILE A 69 0.00 -10.92 1.91
N SER A 70 0.31 -11.70 0.89
CA SER A 70 1.66 -12.14 0.59
C SER A 70 2.36 -11.16 -0.37
N THR A 71 3.68 -11.31 -0.53
CA THR A 71 4.44 -10.58 -1.55
C THR A 71 3.91 -10.86 -2.96
N TYR A 72 3.36 -12.05 -3.21
CA TYR A 72 2.76 -12.39 -4.49
C TYR A 72 1.51 -11.54 -4.75
N ASP A 73 0.58 -11.50 -3.80
CA ASP A 73 -0.66 -10.72 -3.90
C ASP A 73 -0.37 -9.24 -4.10
N TYR A 74 0.63 -8.72 -3.38
CA TYR A 74 1.08 -7.34 -3.51
C TYR A 74 1.56 -7.01 -4.93
N ASN A 75 2.38 -7.88 -5.53
CA ASN A 75 2.91 -7.68 -6.87
C ASN A 75 1.83 -7.90 -7.95
N VAL A 76 0.99 -8.93 -7.81
CA VAL A 76 -0.01 -9.33 -8.82
C VAL A 76 -1.23 -8.41 -8.79
N ALA A 77 -1.76 -8.13 -7.60
CA ALA A 77 -2.87 -7.20 -7.45
C ALA A 77 -2.42 -5.73 -7.46
N LEU A 78 -1.12 -5.46 -7.68
CA LEU A 78 -0.53 -4.11 -7.74
C LEU A 78 -0.99 -3.21 -6.59
N LEU A 79 -1.00 -3.72 -5.36
CA LEU A 79 -1.54 -3.03 -4.18
C LEU A 79 -0.66 -1.85 -3.72
N HIS A 80 0.28 -1.39 -4.53
CA HIS A 80 1.21 -0.31 -4.25
C HIS A 80 0.57 1.04 -4.56
N HIS A 81 0.67 1.99 -3.64
CA HIS A 81 0.58 3.40 -3.98
C HIS A 81 1.98 3.84 -4.42
N ALA A 82 2.15 4.24 -5.69
CA ALA A 82 3.40 4.85 -6.14
C ALA A 82 3.66 6.08 -5.25
N THR A 83 4.77 6.11 -4.51
CA THR A 83 5.18 7.35 -3.85
C THR A 83 5.24 8.40 -4.94
N LYS A 84 4.49 9.49 -4.77
CA LYS A 84 4.47 10.60 -5.72
C LYS A 84 5.92 10.98 -5.97
N GLU A 85 6.44 10.60 -7.14
CA GLU A 85 7.68 11.14 -7.68
C GLU A 85 7.55 12.65 -7.48
N ARG A 86 8.46 13.21 -6.70
CA ARG A 86 8.56 14.63 -6.41
C ARG A 86 8.69 15.35 -7.75
N SER A 87 7.55 15.62 -8.40
CA SER A 87 7.42 16.34 -9.66
C SER A 87 7.56 17.85 -9.42
N ASP A 88 8.46 18.20 -8.51
CA ASP A 88 8.97 19.53 -8.23
C ASP A 88 10.43 19.52 -8.66
N SER A 89 10.68 19.56 -9.97
CA SER A 89 11.85 20.20 -10.59
C SER A 89 12.07 19.73 -12.03
N LEU A 90 11.23 20.20 -12.94
CA LEU A 90 11.77 20.63 -14.23
C LEU A 90 11.36 22.10 -14.39
N PRO A 91 12.29 23.07 -14.32
CA PRO A 91 11.95 24.43 -14.72
C PRO A 91 11.61 24.35 -16.22
N SER A 92 10.34 24.58 -16.53
CA SER A 92 9.90 24.81 -17.90
C SER A 92 10.69 25.98 -18.43
N ARG A 93 11.70 25.67 -19.24
CA ARG A 93 12.52 26.65 -19.94
C ARG A 93 11.59 27.40 -20.88
N SER A 94 11.12 28.56 -20.42
CA SER A 94 10.38 29.54 -21.21
C SER A 94 11.28 29.97 -22.36
N ARG A 95 11.15 29.29 -23.50
CA ARG A 95 11.77 29.70 -24.75
C ARG A 95 10.88 30.79 -25.33
N LYS A 96 11.21 32.05 -25.02
CA LYS A 96 10.86 33.18 -25.89
C LYS A 96 11.42 32.87 -27.27
N SER A 97 10.55 32.54 -28.22
CA SER A 97 10.88 32.60 -29.64
C SER A 97 10.25 33.87 -30.20
N MET A 98 11.12 34.66 -30.82
CA MET A 98 10.91 36.01 -31.31
C MET A 98 9.84 36.06 -32.39
N ALA A 99 9.08 37.15 -32.39
CA ALA A 99 8.28 37.56 -33.53
C ALA A 99 9.21 37.95 -34.69
N VAL A 100 8.95 37.34 -35.85
CA VAL A 100 9.34 37.73 -37.22
C VAL A 100 8.15 37.21 -38.03
N GLU A 101 7.35 37.97 -38.78
CA GLU A 101 7.38 39.33 -39.33
C GLU A 101 5.91 39.75 -39.51
#